data_AF-A0A285QSI7-F1
#
_entry.id   AF-A0A285QSI7-F1
#
_cell.length_a   1.000
_cell.length_b   1.000
_cell.length_c   1.000
_cell.angle_alpha   90.00
_cell.angle_beta   90.00
_cell.angle_gamma   90.00
#
_symmetry.space_group_name_H-M   'P 1'
#
loop_
_entity.id
_entity.type
_entity.pdbx_description
1 polymer ?
#
loop_
_entity_poly.entity_id
_entity_poly.type
_entity_poly.pdbx_seq_one_letter_code
_entity_poly.pdbx_strand_id
1 'polypeptide(L)'
;MTVRTRPALWWRMGIVLSAGLGLSLGTAPLVYFTVQSNVIVLGYFIGAVYWMTKRGTVDAPAPRLRGAATLYILITGLVSHILLQHGANPLPGLVSGPDRLAHWSSFFLHYVTPVMVIIDWLVLKPRNAAAWKDIPLWLAFPLGYAAIVLTRNALFDDYPTPYPYFFFDPTTKGYGYVWGQIAQLTVEFVVLAALVVGLDRLGTLVAGKLRPAPQA
;
A
#
# COMPACT_ATOMS: atom_id res chain seq x y z
N MET A 1 -9.60 1.46 31.12
CA MET A 1 -8.77 0.52 30.34
C MET A 1 -7.73 1.32 29.56
N THR A 2 -6.44 0.99 29.67
CA THR A 2 -5.36 1.68 28.94
C THR A 2 -5.35 1.28 27.46
N VAL A 3 -4.91 2.16 26.55
CA VAL A 3 -4.82 1.84 25.11
C VAL A 3 -3.90 0.65 24.83
N ARG A 4 -2.94 0.37 25.72
CA ARG A 4 -1.99 -0.75 25.65
C ARG A 4 -2.66 -2.13 25.73
N THR A 5 -3.86 -2.23 26.29
CA THR A 5 -4.61 -3.50 26.34
C THR A 5 -5.52 -3.70 25.13
N ARG A 6 -5.54 -2.75 24.18
CA ARG A 6 -6.45 -2.80 23.02
C ARG A 6 -5.80 -3.57 21.87
N PRO A 7 -6.48 -4.59 21.29
CA PRO A 7 -5.95 -5.37 20.18
C PRO A 7 -5.55 -4.54 18.95
N ALA A 8 -6.26 -3.44 18.70
CA ALA A 8 -5.97 -2.52 17.59
C ALA A 8 -4.55 -1.92 17.65
N LEU A 9 -4.02 -1.66 18.85
CA LEU A 9 -2.66 -1.14 19.00
C LEU A 9 -1.63 -2.20 18.58
N TRP A 10 -1.78 -3.42 19.08
CA TRP A 10 -0.89 -4.53 18.78
C TRP A 10 -0.96 -4.97 17.31
N TRP A 11 -2.14 -4.93 16.70
CA TRP A 11 -2.30 -5.17 15.26
C TRP A 11 -1.46 -4.17 14.44
N ARG A 12 -1.55 -2.88 14.78
CA ARG A 12 -0.78 -1.83 14.10
C ARG A 12 0.71 -1.91 14.38
N MET A 13 1.12 -2.33 15.58
CA MET A 13 2.52 -2.69 15.85
C MET A 13 2.97 -3.87 14.99
N GLY A 14 2.11 -4.87 14.79
CA GLY A 14 2.37 -5.99 13.87
C GLY A 14 2.59 -5.53 12.43
N ILE A 15 1.81 -4.56 11.94
CA ILE A 15 2.03 -3.94 10.61
C ILE A 15 3.40 -3.26 10.55
N VAL A 16 3.78 -2.50 11.58
CA VAL A 16 5.11 -1.86 11.67
C VAL A 16 6.22 -2.90 11.60
N LEU A 17 6.10 -4.00 12.35
CA LEU A 17 7.09 -5.08 12.33
C LEU A 17 7.15 -5.78 10.97
N SER A 18 6.00 -6.10 10.37
CA SER A 18 5.91 -6.73 9.05
C SER A 18 6.56 -5.86 7.96
N ALA A 19 6.20 -4.58 7.89
CA ALA A 19 6.77 -3.64 6.92
C ALA A 19 8.28 -3.42 7.17
N GLY A 20 8.68 -3.28 8.44
CA GLY A 20 10.08 -3.12 8.84
C GLY A 20 10.93 -4.33 8.44
N LEU A 21 10.48 -5.55 8.75
CA LEU A 21 11.15 -6.78 8.33
C LEU A 21 11.21 -6.90 6.80
N GLY A 22 10.10 -6.61 6.11
CA GLY A 22 10.08 -6.60 4.65
C GLY A 22 11.15 -5.69 4.05
N LEU A 23 11.29 -4.48 4.58
CA LEU A 23 12.27 -3.48 4.13
C LEU A 23 13.71 -3.80 4.55
N SER A 24 13.92 -4.49 5.68
CA SER A 24 15.27 -4.76 6.22
C SER A 24 15.88 -6.07 5.75
N LEU A 25 15.07 -7.07 5.39
CA LEU A 25 15.55 -8.40 4.98
C LEU A 25 16.03 -8.45 3.52
N GLY A 26 15.67 -7.44 2.71
CA GLY A 26 16.05 -7.33 1.31
C GLY A 26 16.87 -6.07 1.04
N THR A 27 17.45 -5.99 -0.15
CA THR A 27 18.28 -4.86 -0.60
C THR A 27 17.66 -4.09 -1.77
N ALA A 28 16.34 -4.24 -1.98
CA ALA A 28 15.62 -3.60 -3.07
C ALA A 28 15.74 -2.07 -2.97
N PRO A 29 16.17 -1.37 -4.03
CA PRO A 29 16.39 0.07 -3.99
C PRO A 29 15.08 0.88 -3.94
N LEU A 30 15.16 2.11 -3.43
CA LEU A 30 14.02 3.03 -3.29
C LEU A 30 13.32 3.41 -4.60
N VAL A 31 13.93 3.12 -5.76
CA VAL A 31 13.30 3.30 -7.07
C VAL A 31 12.07 2.42 -7.28
N TYR A 32 11.94 1.30 -6.58
CA TYR A 32 10.75 0.45 -6.72
C TYR A 32 9.55 1.05 -5.99
N PHE A 33 8.40 1.10 -6.66
CA PHE A 33 7.13 1.53 -6.05
C PHE A 33 6.79 0.68 -4.81
N THR A 34 7.11 -0.62 -4.84
CA THR A 34 6.98 -1.52 -3.69
C THR A 34 7.71 -0.98 -2.45
N VAL A 35 8.94 -0.51 -2.61
CA VAL A 35 9.75 -0.01 -1.48
C VAL A 35 9.19 1.32 -0.99
N GLN A 36 8.87 2.25 -1.89
CA GLN A 36 8.31 3.56 -1.50
C GLN A 36 6.96 3.43 -0.79
N SER A 37 6.05 2.60 -1.33
CA SER A 37 4.73 2.35 -0.73
C SER A 37 4.84 1.69 0.66
N ASN A 38 5.74 0.74 0.85
CA ASN A 38 5.97 0.13 2.16
C ASN A 38 6.65 1.09 3.15
N VAL A 39 7.51 2.01 2.69
CA VAL A 39 8.05 3.09 3.53
C VAL A 39 6.93 4.04 3.98
N ILE A 40 6.00 4.39 3.09
CA ILE A 40 4.82 5.20 3.44
C ILE A 40 3.96 4.48 4.47
N VAL A 41 3.68 3.19 4.28
CA VAL A 41 2.94 2.34 5.23
C VAL A 41 3.66 2.31 6.58
N LEU A 42 4.96 2.03 6.60
CA LEU A 42 5.77 1.98 7.81
C LEU A 42 5.69 3.31 8.57
N GLY A 43 5.94 4.43 7.90
CA GLY A 43 5.88 5.76 8.49
C GLY A 43 4.49 6.11 9.04
N TYR A 44 3.43 5.82 8.27
CA TYR A 44 2.06 6.05 8.71
C TYR A 44 1.72 5.23 9.97
N PHE A 45 2.04 3.93 10.00
CA PHE A 45 1.69 3.08 11.14
C PHE A 45 2.56 3.30 12.37
N ILE A 46 3.84 3.71 12.21
CA ILE A 46 4.65 4.22 13.33
C ILE A 46 3.97 5.45 13.95
N GLY A 47 3.57 6.42 13.11
CA GLY A 47 2.82 7.60 13.54
C GLY A 47 1.51 7.23 14.22
N ALA A 48 0.78 6.25 13.69
CA ALA A 48 -0.48 5.78 14.27
C ALA A 48 -0.27 5.20 15.67
N VAL A 49 0.69 4.28 15.85
CA VAL A 49 1.03 3.70 17.16
C VAL A 49 1.45 4.77 18.16
N TYR A 50 2.29 5.71 17.75
CA TYR A 50 2.73 6.83 18.59
C TYR A 50 1.54 7.68 19.07
N TRP A 51 0.70 8.16 18.14
CA TRP A 51 -0.40 9.06 18.47
C TRP A 51 -1.54 8.37 19.24
N MET A 52 -1.82 7.10 18.96
CA MET A 52 -2.76 6.30 19.75
C MET A 52 -2.30 6.19 21.20
N THR A 53 -1.01 5.92 21.42
CA THR A 53 -0.42 5.82 22.76
C THR A 53 -0.46 7.16 23.48
N LYS A 54 -0.04 8.23 22.80
CA LYS A 54 0.02 9.58 23.36
C LYS A 54 -1.36 10.15 23.70
N ARG A 55 -2.39 9.85 22.90
CA ARG A 55 -3.76 10.38 23.08
C ARG A 55 -4.68 9.43 23.85
N GLY A 56 -4.24 8.22 24.16
CA GLY A 56 -5.06 7.21 24.84
C GLY A 56 -6.27 6.72 24.01
N THR A 57 -6.20 6.78 22.68
CA THR A 57 -7.30 6.38 21.77
C THR A 57 -6.88 5.25 20.83
N VAL A 58 -7.84 4.49 20.33
CA VAL A 58 -7.63 3.45 19.31
C VAL A 58 -7.85 3.95 17.88
N ASP A 59 -8.38 5.16 17.73
CA ASP A 59 -8.61 5.75 16.42
C ASP A 59 -7.28 6.14 15.77
N ALA A 60 -7.07 5.67 14.55
CA ALA A 60 -5.90 6.06 13.78
C ALA A 60 -5.90 7.57 13.50
N PRO A 61 -4.75 8.26 13.59
CA PRO A 61 -4.64 9.65 13.17
C PRO A 61 -4.75 9.76 11.64
N ALA A 62 -5.10 10.95 11.14
CA ALA A 62 -5.09 11.29 9.71
C ALA A 62 -5.75 10.21 8.81
N PRO A 63 -7.04 9.88 9.02
CA PRO A 63 -7.65 8.72 8.38
C PRO A 63 -7.80 8.83 6.85
N ARG A 64 -7.68 10.03 6.26
CA ARG A 64 -7.55 10.21 4.80
C ARG A 64 -6.20 9.69 4.27
N LEU A 65 -5.11 9.88 5.03
CA LEU A 65 -3.79 9.34 4.69
C LEU A 65 -3.74 7.82 4.85
N ARG A 66 -4.51 7.27 5.80
CA ARG A 66 -4.73 5.83 5.92
C ARG A 66 -5.27 5.24 4.62
N GLY A 67 -6.30 5.87 4.05
CA GLY A 67 -6.89 5.46 2.77
C GLY A 67 -5.88 5.48 1.62
N ALA A 68 -5.05 6.53 1.55
CA ALA A 68 -3.95 6.59 0.58
C ALA A 68 -2.95 5.44 0.76
N ALA A 69 -2.48 5.19 1.99
CA ALA A 69 -1.57 4.09 2.30
C ALA A 69 -2.18 2.73 1.95
N THR A 70 -3.48 2.54 2.21
CA THR A 70 -4.23 1.34 1.80
C THR A 70 -4.27 1.19 0.28
N LEU A 71 -4.53 2.26 -0.48
CA LEU A 71 -4.50 2.21 -1.94
C LEU A 71 -3.11 1.82 -2.45
N TYR A 72 -2.04 2.44 -1.94
CA TYR A 72 -0.69 2.19 -2.44
C TYR A 72 -0.24 0.76 -2.16
N ILE A 73 -0.55 0.22 -0.98
CA ILE A 73 -0.17 -1.15 -0.64
C ILE A 73 -1.04 -2.19 -1.37
N LEU A 74 -2.30 -1.86 -1.69
CA LEU A 74 -3.15 -2.66 -2.58
C LEU A 74 -2.55 -2.74 -3.98
N ILE A 75 -2.14 -1.61 -4.55
CA ILE A 75 -1.45 -1.56 -5.85
C ILE A 75 -0.21 -2.45 -5.82
N THR A 76 0.63 -2.32 -4.79
CA THR A 76 1.85 -3.12 -4.62
C THR A 76 1.56 -4.62 -4.63
N GLY A 77 0.59 -5.09 -3.84
CA GLY A 77 0.24 -6.51 -3.79
C GLY A 77 -0.33 -7.03 -5.12
N LEU A 78 -1.27 -6.29 -5.72
CA LEU A 78 -1.95 -6.70 -6.95
C LEU A 78 -1.02 -6.69 -8.16
N VAL A 79 -0.26 -5.61 -8.37
CA VAL A 79 0.69 -5.51 -9.48
C VAL A 79 1.74 -6.60 -9.34
N SER A 80 2.29 -6.82 -8.13
CA SER A 80 3.25 -7.89 -7.91
C SER A 80 2.69 -9.27 -8.23
N HIS A 81 1.53 -9.62 -7.66
CA HIS A 81 1.00 -10.98 -7.80
C HIS A 81 0.47 -11.26 -9.22
N ILE A 82 -0.30 -10.34 -9.78
CA ILE A 82 -1.00 -10.56 -11.06
C ILE A 82 -0.09 -10.22 -12.24
N LEU A 83 0.53 -9.04 -12.23
CA LEU A 83 1.26 -8.54 -13.38
C LEU A 83 2.69 -9.05 -13.44
N LEU A 84 3.39 -9.12 -12.31
CA LEU A 84 4.81 -9.50 -12.28
C LEU A 84 5.01 -11.01 -12.07
N GLN A 85 4.21 -11.64 -11.21
CA GLN A 85 4.36 -13.06 -10.86
C GLN A 85 3.38 -13.97 -11.60
N HIS A 86 2.44 -13.42 -12.37
CA HIS A 86 1.43 -14.18 -13.13
C HIS A 86 0.65 -15.19 -12.27
N GLY A 87 0.36 -14.84 -11.02
CA GLY A 87 -0.37 -15.70 -10.07
C GLY A 87 0.45 -16.83 -9.44
N ALA A 88 1.77 -16.85 -9.62
CA ALA A 88 2.63 -17.88 -9.03
C ALA A 88 2.54 -17.92 -7.50
N ASN A 89 2.71 -19.12 -6.94
CA ASN A 89 2.73 -19.33 -5.49
C ASN A 89 4.02 -18.75 -4.88
N PRO A 90 3.95 -17.82 -3.92
CA PRO A 90 5.13 -17.19 -3.33
C PRO A 90 5.82 -18.02 -2.24
N LEU A 91 5.23 -19.14 -1.79
CA LEU A 91 5.68 -19.89 -0.62
C LEU A 91 6.96 -20.74 -0.80
N PRO A 92 7.24 -21.37 -1.97
CA PRO A 92 8.39 -22.28 -2.10
C PRO A 92 9.75 -21.64 -1.77
N GLY A 93 9.94 -20.35 -2.10
CA GLY A 93 11.18 -19.62 -1.83
C GLY A 93 11.42 -19.30 -0.34
N LEU A 94 10.42 -19.51 0.52
CA LEU A 94 10.52 -19.19 1.96
C LEU A 94 11.25 -20.27 2.77
N VAL A 95 11.29 -21.51 2.26
CA VAL A 95 11.76 -22.68 3.03
C VAL A 95 13.16 -23.15 2.66
N SER A 96 13.62 -22.89 1.43
CA SER A 96 14.90 -23.41 0.92
C SER A 96 15.53 -22.45 -0.09
N GLY A 97 16.83 -22.62 -0.38
CA GLY A 97 17.58 -21.79 -1.32
C GLY A 97 18.47 -20.71 -0.68
N PRO A 98 19.47 -20.21 -1.43
CA PRO A 98 20.43 -19.21 -0.94
C PRO A 98 19.79 -17.83 -0.71
N ASP A 99 18.74 -17.48 -1.46
CA ASP A 99 18.10 -16.15 -1.42
C ASP A 99 16.89 -16.07 -0.49
N ARG A 100 16.86 -16.93 0.54
CA ARG A 100 15.71 -17.07 1.45
C ARG A 100 15.30 -15.74 2.10
N LEU A 101 16.27 -14.91 2.51
CA LEU A 101 16.00 -13.60 3.11
C LEU A 101 15.31 -12.65 2.13
N ALA A 102 15.73 -12.66 0.85
CA ALA A 102 15.09 -11.87 -0.19
C ALA A 102 13.65 -12.36 -0.49
N HIS A 103 13.42 -13.68 -0.46
CA HIS A 103 12.07 -14.23 -0.57
C HIS A 103 11.17 -13.82 0.60
N TRP A 104 11.70 -13.84 1.84
CA TRP A 104 10.96 -13.34 3.01
C TRP A 104 10.67 -11.84 2.90
N SER A 105 11.66 -11.03 2.50
CA SER A 105 11.47 -9.61 2.23
C SER A 105 10.32 -9.39 1.24
N SER A 106 10.38 -10.06 0.08
CA SER A 106 9.34 -9.97 -0.94
C SER A 106 7.98 -10.42 -0.43
N PHE A 107 7.93 -11.49 0.37
CA PHE A 107 6.68 -12.00 0.94
C PHE A 107 6.04 -11.01 1.92
N PHE A 108 6.84 -10.38 2.79
CA PHE A 108 6.35 -9.34 3.68
C PHE A 108 5.85 -8.10 2.93
N LEU A 109 6.59 -7.64 1.91
CA LEU A 109 6.30 -6.42 1.17
C LEU A 109 5.09 -6.54 0.22
N HIS A 110 4.85 -7.74 -0.34
CA HIS A 110 3.82 -7.97 -1.36
C HIS A 110 2.60 -8.77 -0.87
N TYR A 111 2.67 -9.42 0.30
CA TYR A 111 1.56 -10.24 0.81
C TYR A 111 1.21 -9.90 2.25
N VAL A 112 2.11 -10.11 3.22
CA VAL A 112 1.77 -9.99 4.65
C VAL A 112 1.37 -8.55 5.00
N THR A 113 2.20 -7.57 4.68
CA THR A 113 1.92 -6.15 4.97
C THR A 113 0.65 -5.67 4.26
N PRO A 114 0.46 -5.87 2.94
CA PRO A 114 -0.80 -5.53 2.27
C PRO A 114 -2.03 -6.12 2.94
N VAL A 115 -2.03 -7.44 3.23
CA VAL A 115 -3.19 -8.11 3.85
C VAL A 115 -3.47 -7.52 5.23
N MET A 116 -2.45 -7.29 6.05
CA MET A 116 -2.65 -6.72 7.39
C MET A 116 -3.20 -5.29 7.34
N VAL A 117 -2.73 -4.46 6.39
CA VAL A 117 -3.23 -3.09 6.20
C VAL A 117 -4.68 -3.09 5.70
N ILE A 118 -5.03 -3.98 4.78
CA ILE A 118 -6.41 -4.12 4.28
C ILE A 118 -7.36 -4.52 5.42
N ILE A 119 -6.95 -5.50 6.24
CA ILE A 119 -7.73 -5.93 7.41
C ILE A 119 -7.84 -4.78 8.43
N ASP A 120 -6.74 -4.07 8.73
CA ASP A 120 -6.78 -2.90 9.61
C ASP A 120 -7.84 -1.92 9.10
N TRP A 121 -7.74 -1.54 7.83
CA TRP A 121 -8.60 -0.57 7.18
C TRP A 121 -10.08 -0.98 7.15
N LEU A 122 -10.39 -2.25 6.81
CA LEU A 122 -11.75 -2.77 6.75
C LEU A 122 -12.40 -2.92 8.13
N VAL A 123 -11.62 -3.25 9.17
CA VAL A 123 -12.16 -3.65 10.48
C VAL A 123 -12.10 -2.50 11.49
N LEU A 124 -10.99 -1.76 11.55
CA LEU A 124 -10.68 -0.80 12.61
C LEU A 124 -11.05 0.65 12.24
N LYS A 125 -11.35 1.45 13.27
CA LYS A 125 -11.71 2.87 13.17
C LYS A 125 -10.48 3.78 12.92
N PRO A 126 -10.68 5.00 12.36
CA PRO A 126 -11.95 5.62 11.94
C PRO A 126 -12.43 5.06 10.59
N ARG A 127 -13.75 5.09 10.38
CA ARG A 127 -14.41 4.81 9.09
C ARG A 127 -14.99 6.11 8.53
N ASN A 128 -15.34 6.13 7.25
CA ASN A 128 -15.92 7.28 6.53
C ASN A 128 -15.02 8.50 6.41
N ALA A 129 -13.73 8.31 6.47
CA ALA A 129 -12.79 9.42 6.33
C ALA A 129 -12.48 9.72 4.87
N ALA A 130 -12.55 8.72 4.01
CA ALA A 130 -12.25 8.84 2.59
C ALA A 130 -13.39 9.52 1.82
N ALA A 131 -13.03 10.49 0.99
CA ALA A 131 -13.97 11.18 0.12
C ALA A 131 -13.59 11.00 -1.34
N TRP A 132 -14.57 11.05 -2.24
CA TRP A 132 -14.32 10.96 -3.69
C TRP A 132 -13.33 12.02 -4.19
N LYS A 133 -13.33 13.19 -3.56
CA LYS A 133 -12.37 14.28 -3.82
C LYS A 133 -10.91 13.95 -3.43
N ASP A 134 -10.68 12.87 -2.69
CA ASP A 134 -9.33 12.41 -2.34
C ASP A 134 -8.65 11.65 -3.47
N ILE A 135 -9.43 11.04 -4.38
CA ILE A 135 -8.90 10.16 -5.43
C ILE A 135 -7.82 10.85 -6.27
N PRO A 136 -8.01 12.09 -6.78
CA PRO A 136 -6.96 12.75 -7.55
C PRO A 136 -5.67 12.96 -6.75
N LEU A 137 -5.78 13.32 -5.47
CA LEU A 137 -4.63 13.51 -4.59
C LEU A 137 -3.91 12.19 -4.30
N TRP A 138 -4.65 11.09 -4.16
CA TRP A 138 -4.04 9.77 -3.97
C TRP A 138 -3.34 9.29 -5.25
N LEU A 139 -3.93 9.52 -6.43
CA LEU A 139 -3.34 9.16 -7.71
C LEU A 139 -2.12 10.01 -8.08
N ALA A 140 -1.96 11.20 -7.49
CA ALA A 140 -0.78 12.02 -7.69
C ALA A 140 0.53 11.28 -7.32
N PHE A 141 0.51 10.37 -6.34
CA PHE A 141 1.68 9.58 -5.98
C PHE A 141 2.10 8.56 -7.05
N PRO A 142 1.27 7.58 -7.47
CA PRO A 142 1.65 6.63 -8.51
C PRO A 142 1.89 7.29 -9.87
N LEU A 143 1.16 8.35 -10.22
CA LEU A 143 1.41 9.10 -11.46
C LEU A 143 2.70 9.93 -11.39
N GLY A 144 2.97 10.56 -10.25
CA GLY A 144 4.23 11.26 -10.00
C GLY A 144 5.41 10.29 -10.02
N TYR A 145 5.25 9.08 -9.49
CA TYR A 145 6.24 8.01 -9.57
C TYR A 145 6.56 7.65 -11.03
N ALA A 146 5.54 7.38 -11.85
CA ALA A 146 5.71 7.11 -13.28
C ALA A 146 6.42 8.26 -14.00
N ALA A 147 6.00 9.51 -13.73
CA ALA A 147 6.62 10.69 -14.31
C ALA A 147 8.11 10.81 -13.91
N ILE A 148 8.46 10.57 -12.64
CA ILE A 148 9.85 10.62 -12.17
C ILE A 148 10.69 9.53 -12.84
N VAL A 149 10.19 8.29 -12.89
CA VAL A 149 10.90 7.16 -13.52
C VAL A 149 11.16 7.45 -14.99
N LEU A 150 10.17 7.92 -15.74
CA LEU A 150 10.34 8.22 -17.16
C LEU A 150 11.23 9.44 -17.39
N THR A 151 11.00 10.53 -16.65
CA THR A 151 11.73 11.80 -16.87
C THR A 151 13.19 11.65 -16.52
N ARG A 152 13.54 11.00 -15.41
CA ARG A 152 14.96 10.83 -15.05
C ARG A 152 15.72 10.04 -16.11
N ASN A 153 15.13 8.98 -16.68
CA ASN A 153 15.78 8.17 -17.72
C ASN A 153 15.81 8.86 -19.08
N ALA A 154 14.96 9.85 -19.31
CA ALA A 154 15.00 10.67 -20.51
C ALA A 154 16.03 11.81 -20.42
N LEU A 155 16.41 12.21 -19.20
CA LEU A 155 17.32 13.32 -18.94
C LEU A 155 18.74 12.89 -18.58
N PHE A 156 18.90 11.70 -18.01
CA PHE A 156 20.18 11.19 -17.55
C PHE A 156 20.36 9.73 -17.96
N ASP A 157 21.58 9.40 -18.34
CA ASP A 157 22.01 8.05 -18.65
C ASP A 157 22.56 7.34 -17.39
N ASP A 158 22.86 6.05 -17.51
CA ASP A 158 23.62 5.25 -16.53
C ASP A 158 22.99 5.04 -15.13
N TYR A 159 21.66 4.98 -15.03
CA TYR A 159 21.03 4.45 -13.82
C TYR A 159 21.24 2.93 -13.68
N PRO A 160 21.61 2.40 -12.50
CA PRO A 160 21.71 0.94 -12.28
C PRO A 160 20.39 0.19 -12.49
N THR A 161 19.26 0.89 -12.36
CA THR A 161 17.92 0.37 -12.63
C THR A 161 17.13 1.48 -13.32
N PRO A 162 17.27 1.62 -14.65
CA PRO A 162 16.63 2.71 -15.38
C PRO A 162 15.12 2.51 -15.30
N TYR A 163 14.61 1.39 -15.81
CA TYR A 163 13.19 1.04 -15.76
C TYR A 163 12.96 -0.08 -14.73
N PRO A 164 12.42 0.23 -13.53
CA PRO A 164 12.19 -0.77 -12.48
C PRO A 164 11.10 -1.80 -12.85
N TYR A 165 10.28 -1.50 -13.85
CA TYR A 165 9.25 -2.39 -14.35
C TYR A 165 9.25 -2.39 -15.87
N PHE A 166 8.99 -3.57 -16.47
CA PHE A 166 9.01 -3.75 -17.92
C PHE A 166 8.04 -2.82 -18.67
N PHE A 167 6.91 -2.44 -18.04
CA PHE A 167 5.91 -1.57 -18.64
C PHE A 167 6.33 -0.09 -18.69
N PHE A 168 7.46 0.27 -18.08
CA PHE A 168 8.07 1.59 -18.27
C PHE A 168 9.15 1.61 -19.33
N ASP A 169 9.60 0.45 -19.82
CA ASP A 169 10.73 0.35 -20.74
C ASP A 169 10.29 0.55 -22.20
N PRO A 170 10.70 1.64 -22.88
CA PRO A 170 10.37 1.89 -24.27
C PRO A 170 11.32 1.20 -25.25
N THR A 171 12.41 0.56 -24.80
CA THR A 171 13.48 0.06 -25.68
C THR A 171 13.00 -0.98 -26.69
N THR A 172 12.00 -1.78 -26.33
CA THR A 172 11.47 -2.87 -27.16
C THR A 172 10.20 -2.50 -27.94
N LYS A 173 9.30 -1.71 -27.34
CA LYS A 173 7.95 -1.42 -27.90
C LYS A 173 7.68 0.07 -28.12
N GLY A 174 8.65 0.93 -27.83
CA GLY A 174 8.55 2.39 -27.96
C GLY A 174 7.66 3.05 -26.91
N TYR A 175 7.68 4.39 -26.90
CA TYR A 175 6.91 5.20 -25.96
C TYR A 175 5.39 5.06 -26.11
N GLY A 176 4.89 4.74 -27.32
CA GLY A 176 3.45 4.51 -27.53
C GLY A 176 2.92 3.37 -26.68
N TYR A 177 3.67 2.27 -26.57
CA TYR A 177 3.35 1.15 -25.67
C TYR A 177 3.37 1.58 -24.20
N VAL A 178 4.43 2.28 -23.77
CA VAL A 178 4.58 2.75 -22.39
C VAL A 178 3.42 3.65 -21.98
N TRP A 179 3.04 4.63 -22.81
CA TRP A 179 1.89 5.50 -22.52
C TRP A 179 0.57 4.73 -22.49
N GLY A 180 0.41 3.73 -23.34
CA GLY A 180 -0.74 2.82 -23.28
C GLY A 180 -0.83 2.03 -21.97
N GLN A 181 0.30 1.49 -21.49
CA GLN A 181 0.37 0.79 -20.20
C GLN A 181 0.07 1.74 -19.02
N ILE A 182 0.61 2.96 -19.05
CA ILE A 182 0.34 3.97 -18.01
C ILE A 182 -1.14 4.35 -18.01
N ALA A 183 -1.75 4.57 -19.18
CA ALA A 183 -3.17 4.88 -19.27
C ALA A 183 -4.04 3.74 -18.70
N GLN A 184 -3.73 2.49 -19.05
CA GLN A 184 -4.43 1.32 -18.52
C GLN A 184 -4.29 1.22 -16.98
N LEU A 185 -3.06 1.27 -16.46
CA LEU A 185 -2.81 1.23 -15.01
C LEU A 185 -3.48 2.39 -14.28
N THR A 186 -3.54 3.57 -14.90
CA THR A 186 -4.25 4.72 -14.32
C THR A 186 -5.73 4.43 -14.15
N VAL A 187 -6.39 3.84 -15.16
CA VAL A 187 -7.80 3.43 -15.06
C VAL A 187 -8.00 2.39 -13.95
N GLU A 188 -7.13 1.38 -13.89
CA GLU A 188 -7.18 0.36 -12.84
C GLU A 188 -7.00 0.98 -11.44
N PHE A 189 -6.07 1.93 -11.28
CA PHE A 189 -5.84 2.61 -10.00
C PHE A 189 -6.99 3.55 -9.62
N VAL A 190 -7.65 4.19 -10.59
CA VAL A 190 -8.90 4.94 -10.35
C VAL A 190 -9.98 4.01 -9.82
N VAL A 191 -10.14 2.82 -10.41
CA VAL A 191 -11.11 1.82 -9.94
C VAL A 191 -10.77 1.36 -8.52
N LEU A 192 -9.51 1.04 -8.23
CA LEU A 192 -9.08 0.67 -6.88
C LEU A 192 -9.31 1.81 -5.87
N ALA A 193 -8.98 3.05 -6.23
CA ALA A 193 -9.21 4.21 -5.38
C ALA A 193 -10.72 4.42 -5.12
N ALA A 194 -11.55 4.25 -6.15
CA ALA A 194 -13.00 4.29 -6.03
C ALA A 194 -13.55 3.17 -5.12
N LEU A 195 -13.01 1.95 -5.23
CA LEU A 195 -13.36 0.84 -4.34
C LEU A 195 -12.98 1.14 -2.89
N VAL A 196 -11.78 1.68 -2.65
CA VAL A 196 -11.35 2.12 -1.31
C VAL A 196 -12.35 3.15 -0.76
N VAL A 197 -12.62 4.24 -1.47
CA VAL A 197 -13.58 5.26 -1.00
C VAL A 197 -14.98 4.67 -0.79
N GLY A 198 -15.46 3.86 -1.73
CA GLY A 198 -16.80 3.26 -1.70
C GLY A 198 -17.00 2.33 -0.50
N LEU A 199 -16.03 1.44 -0.23
CA LEU A 199 -16.10 0.50 0.89
C LEU A 199 -15.94 1.19 2.26
N ASP A 200 -15.10 2.24 2.37
CA ASP A 200 -15.02 3.04 3.61
C ASP A 200 -16.37 3.70 3.95
N ARG A 201 -17.06 4.22 2.92
CA ARG A 201 -18.40 4.81 3.06
C ARG A 201 -19.45 3.75 3.38
N LEU A 202 -19.45 2.61 2.68
CA LEU A 202 -20.42 1.53 2.90
C LEU A 202 -20.33 0.94 4.31
N GLY A 203 -19.10 0.69 4.78
CA GLY A 203 -18.87 0.16 6.13
C GLY A 203 -19.43 1.07 7.23
N THR A 204 -19.59 2.35 6.94
CA THR A 204 -20.18 3.33 7.87
C THR A 204 -21.70 3.29 7.86
N LEU A 205 -22.31 3.19 6.67
CA LEU A 205 -23.76 3.07 6.54
C LEU A 205 -24.29 1.82 7.26
N VAL A 206 -23.59 0.69 7.12
CA VAL A 206 -23.96 -0.57 7.79
C VAL A 206 -23.82 -0.45 9.32
N ALA A 207 -22.72 0.12 9.80
CA ALA A 207 -22.51 0.32 11.24
C ALA A 207 -23.53 1.30 11.85
N GLY A 208 -23.98 2.30 11.10
CA GLY A 208 -25.03 3.23 11.52
C GLY A 208 -26.40 2.57 11.67
N LYS A 209 -26.76 1.65 10.76
CA LYS A 209 -28.03 0.89 10.80
C LYS A 209 -28.10 -0.13 11.94
N LEU A 210 -26.95 -0.61 12.41
CA LEU A 210 -26.85 -1.59 13.50
C LEU A 210 -26.83 -0.96 14.90
N ARG A 211 -26.86 0.37 15.02
CA ARG A 211 -27.00 1.03 16.34
C ARG A 211 -28.46 0.91 16.81
N PRO A 212 -28.72 0.35 18.00
CA PRO A 212 -30.05 0.39 18.61
C PRO A 212 -30.52 1.84 18.73
N ALA A 213 -31.82 2.09 18.53
CA ALA A 213 -32.40 3.40 18.79
C ALA A 213 -32.09 3.83 20.24
N PRO A 214 -31.81 5.12 20.50
CA PRO A 214 -31.65 5.60 21.86
C PRO A 214 -32.90 5.22 22.67
N GLN A 215 -32.71 4.53 23.79
CA GLN A 215 -33.80 4.33 24.74
C GLN A 215 -34.18 5.72 25.26
N ALA A 216 -35.41 6.14 24.95
CA ALA A 216 -36.01 7.39 25.43
C ALA A 216 -36.40 7.26 26.90
#